data_AF-A0A9X6UC35-F1
#
_entry.id   AF-A0A9X6UC35-F1
#
_cell.length_a   1.000
_cell.length_b   1.000
_cell.length_c   1.000
_cell.angle_alpha   90.00
_cell.angle_beta   90.00
_cell.angle_gamma   90.00
#
_symmetry.space_group_name_H-M   'P 1'
#
loop_
_entity.id
_entity.type
_entity.pdbx_description
1 polymer ?
#
loop_
_entity_poly.entity_id
_entity_poly.type
_entity_poly.pdbx_seq_one_letter_code
_entity_poly.pdbx_strand_id
1 'polypeptide(L)'
;MNQNQINSDDMKKLDEIQDLIEESELKIQEVISLKMLEVGRPDEIDTLMKNMDKMINIAESIESLDIKTIAEENIKFYDNTLHEKMKQI
;
A
#
# COMPACT_ATOMS: atom_id res chain seq x y z
N MET A 1 -13.80 -19.40 -15.05
CA MET A 1 -14.62 -18.67 -14.05
C MET A 1 -15.62 -17.79 -14.78
N ASN A 2 -16.74 -17.41 -14.16
CA ASN A 2 -17.64 -16.42 -14.76
C ASN A 2 -17.18 -15.00 -14.39
N GLN A 3 -17.60 -14.00 -15.16
CA GLN A 3 -17.18 -12.61 -14.97
C GLN A 3 -17.52 -12.07 -13.56
N ASN A 4 -18.65 -12.49 -12.99
CA ASN A 4 -19.07 -12.05 -11.66
C ASN A 4 -18.14 -12.56 -10.56
N GLN A 5 -17.60 -13.77 -10.72
CA GLN A 5 -16.67 -14.36 -9.76
C GLN A 5 -15.29 -13.71 -9.87
N ILE A 6 -14.81 -13.45 -11.10
CA ILE A 6 -13.57 -12.68 -11.34
C ILE A 6 -13.68 -11.31 -10.68
N ASN A 7 -14.76 -10.56 -10.96
CA ASN A 7 -14.95 -9.24 -10.37
C ASN A 7 -15.04 -9.29 -8.83
N SER A 8 -15.70 -10.31 -8.26
CA SER A 8 -15.78 -10.45 -6.81
C SER A 8 -14.42 -10.76 -6.16
N ASP A 9 -13.60 -11.58 -6.79
CA ASP A 9 -12.27 -11.92 -6.26
C ASP A 9 -11.30 -10.74 -6.44
N ASP A 10 -11.40 -10.02 -7.55
CA ASP A 10 -10.62 -8.81 -7.80
C ASP A 10 -11.00 -7.64 -6.89
N MET A 11 -12.27 -7.50 -6.51
CA MET A 11 -12.68 -6.51 -5.49
C MET A 11 -12.05 -6.80 -4.13
N LYS A 12 -11.95 -8.08 -3.72
CA LYS A 12 -11.27 -8.44 -2.46
C LYS A 12 -9.78 -8.11 -2.50
N LYS A 13 -9.14 -8.27 -3.65
CA LYS A 13 -7.75 -7.85 -3.85
C LYS A 13 -7.59 -6.34 -3.72
N LEU A 14 -8.55 -5.57 -4.25
CA LEU A 14 -8.58 -4.13 -4.08
C LEU A 14 -8.75 -3.73 -2.62
N ASP A 15 -9.63 -4.41 -1.88
CA ASP A 15 -9.82 -4.20 -0.44
C ASP A 15 -8.52 -4.51 0.33
N GLU A 16 -7.81 -5.61 0.00
CA GLU A 16 -6.52 -5.94 0.62
C GLU A 16 -5.44 -4.86 0.34
N ILE A 17 -5.44 -4.26 -0.86
CA ILE A 17 -4.55 -3.13 -1.15
C ILE A 17 -4.91 -1.93 -0.27
N GLN A 18 -6.19 -1.62 -0.07
CA GLN A 18 -6.61 -0.51 0.79
C GLN A 18 -6.19 -0.75 2.25
N ASP A 19 -6.39 -1.95 2.78
CA ASP A 19 -5.95 -2.31 4.14
C ASP A 19 -4.44 -2.12 4.31
N LEU A 20 -3.64 -2.53 3.31
CA LEU A 20 -2.18 -2.35 3.33
C LEU A 20 -1.77 -0.87 3.28
N ILE A 21 -2.50 -0.02 2.56
CA ILE A 21 -2.26 1.43 2.53
C ILE A 21 -2.51 2.00 3.93
N GLU A 22 -3.65 1.70 4.55
CA GLU A 22 -4.00 2.20 5.88
C GLU A 22 -3.00 1.76 6.95
N GLU A 23 -2.61 0.48 6.96
CA GLU A 23 -1.58 -0.05 7.87
C GLU A 23 -0.26 0.71 7.69
N SER A 24 0.14 0.92 6.44
CA SER A 24 1.40 1.57 6.13
C SER A 24 1.37 3.07 6.49
N GLU A 25 0.24 3.75 6.34
CA GLU A 25 0.08 5.14 6.78
C GLU A 25 0.24 5.30 8.29
N LEU A 26 -0.36 4.40 9.08
CA LEU A 26 -0.20 4.38 10.53
C LEU A 26 1.26 4.19 10.93
N LYS A 27 1.93 3.24 10.28
CA LYS A 27 3.34 2.95 10.53
C LYS A 27 4.26 4.12 10.19
N ILE A 28 4.01 4.82 9.08
CA ILE A 28 4.77 6.04 8.75
C ILE A 28 4.62 7.10 9.86
N GLN A 29 3.42 7.29 10.40
CA GLN A 29 3.21 8.27 11.50
C GLN A 29 3.96 7.85 12.77
N GLU A 30 4.04 6.56 13.06
CA GLU A 30 4.86 6.02 14.15
C GLU A 30 6.35 6.33 13.92
N VAL A 31 6.89 6.04 12.74
CA VAL A 31 8.29 6.33 12.41
C VAL A 31 8.60 7.83 12.52
N ILE A 32 7.74 8.70 11.99
CA ILE A 32 7.92 10.16 12.09
C ILE A 32 7.94 10.60 13.56
N SER A 33 7.00 10.10 14.36
CA SER A 33 6.90 10.44 15.79
C SER A 33 8.15 9.98 16.56
N LEU A 34 8.66 8.79 16.26
CA LEU A 34 9.88 8.27 16.87
C LEU A 34 11.13 9.03 16.45
N LYS A 35 11.21 9.46 15.19
CA LYS A 35 12.31 10.33 14.74
C LYS A 35 12.32 11.66 15.48
N MET A 36 11.15 12.26 15.74
CA MET A 36 11.07 13.49 16.56
C MET A 36 11.62 13.28 17.98
N LEU A 37 11.62 12.04 18.47
CA LEU A 37 12.22 11.63 19.75
C LEU A 37 13.67 11.12 19.62
N GLU A 38 14.28 11.26 18.45
CA GLU A 38 15.64 10.76 18.12
C GLU A 38 15.80 9.23 18.28
N VAL A 39 14.70 8.47 18.15
CA VAL A 39 14.70 7.00 18.21
C VAL A 39 14.65 6.44 16.79
N GLY A 40 15.70 5.74 16.37
CA GLY A 40 15.76 5.09 15.06
C GLY A 40 15.01 3.75 15.02
N ARG A 41 14.23 3.50 13.95
CA ARG A 41 13.57 2.21 13.66
C ARG A 41 13.72 1.79 12.19
N PRO A 42 14.89 1.23 11.81
CA PRO A 42 15.12 0.77 10.44
C PRO A 42 14.13 -0.32 9.99
N ASP A 43 13.74 -1.22 10.92
CA ASP A 43 12.84 -2.35 10.60
C ASP A 43 11.44 -1.90 10.14
N GLU A 44 10.99 -0.70 10.52
CA GLU A 44 9.69 -0.17 10.12
C GLU A 44 9.72 0.36 8.69
N ILE A 45 10.85 0.95 8.25
CA ILE A 45 11.05 1.37 6.86
C ILE A 45 11.06 0.14 5.95
N ASP A 46 11.76 -0.92 6.34
CA ASP A 46 11.76 -2.19 5.60
C ASP A 46 10.35 -2.80 5.48
N THR A 47 9.52 -2.64 6.53
CA THR A 47 8.13 -3.10 6.51
C THR A 47 7.29 -2.31 5.50
N LEU A 48 7.45 -0.98 5.44
CA LEU A 48 6.77 -0.12 4.47
C LEU A 48 7.13 -0.50 3.03
N MET A 49 8.40 -0.75 2.76
CA MET A 49 8.85 -1.19 1.42
C MET A 49 8.23 -2.54 1.04
N LYS A 50 8.20 -3.51 1.96
CA LYS A 50 7.57 -4.82 1.71
C LYS A 50 6.06 -4.71 1.47
N ASN A 51 5.38 -3.79 2.16
CA ASN A 51 3.96 -3.55 1.91
C ASN A 51 3.74 -2.98 0.51
N MET A 52 4.59 -2.07 0.04
CA MET A 52 4.56 -1.57 -1.33
C MET A 52 4.70 -2.69 -2.36
N ASP A 53 5.72 -3.55 -2.19
CA ASP A 53 5.92 -4.70 -3.08
C ASP A 53 4.71 -5.65 -3.06
N LYS A 54 4.12 -5.88 -1.88
CA LYS A 54 2.91 -6.71 -1.75
C LYS A 54 1.72 -6.11 -2.51
N MET A 55 1.49 -4.81 -2.40
CA MET A 55 0.41 -4.13 -3.12
C MET A 55 0.58 -4.23 -4.64
N ILE A 56 1.80 -4.03 -5.15
CA ILE A 56 2.11 -4.18 -6.57
C ILE A 56 1.80 -5.60 -7.05
N ASN A 57 2.26 -6.62 -6.31
CA ASN A 57 1.99 -8.02 -6.66
C ASN A 57 0.49 -8.35 -6.66
N ILE A 58 -0.29 -7.80 -5.72
CA ILE A 58 -1.75 -7.98 -5.69
C ILE A 58 -2.38 -7.33 -6.92
N ALA A 59 -2.01 -6.08 -7.25
CA ALA A 59 -2.55 -5.35 -8.39
C ALA A 59 -2.22 -6.04 -9.73
N GLU A 60 -1.02 -6.61 -9.87
CA GLU A 60 -0.63 -7.40 -11.05
C GLU A 60 -1.50 -8.65 -11.24
N SER A 61 -2.02 -9.21 -10.16
CA SER A 61 -2.89 -10.39 -10.18
C SER A 61 -4.37 -10.09 -10.46
N ILE A 62 -4.77 -8.81 -10.53
CA ILE A 62 -6.14 -8.40 -10.85
C ILE A 62 -6.41 -8.60 -12.36
N GLU A 63 -7.47 -9.31 -12.70
CA GLU A 63 -7.82 -9.64 -14.09
C GLU A 63 -8.70 -8.55 -14.72
N SER A 64 -9.61 -7.96 -13.94
CA SER A 64 -10.48 -6.87 -14.38
C SER A 64 -9.71 -5.58 -14.59
N LEU A 65 -9.70 -5.07 -15.82
CA LEU A 65 -8.98 -3.83 -16.17
C LEU A 65 -9.47 -2.63 -15.36
N ASP A 66 -10.77 -2.52 -15.13
CA ASP A 66 -11.37 -1.40 -14.38
C ASP A 66 -10.89 -1.41 -12.93
N ILE A 67 -10.91 -2.58 -12.27
CA ILE A 67 -10.46 -2.74 -10.88
C ILE A 67 -8.95 -2.55 -10.79
N LYS A 68 -8.19 -3.07 -11.75
CA LYS A 68 -6.73 -2.91 -11.81
C LYS A 68 -6.34 -1.44 -11.92
N THR A 69 -7.03 -0.67 -12.74
CA THR A 69 -6.79 0.77 -12.89
C THR A 69 -6.97 1.50 -11.55
N ILE A 70 -8.05 1.20 -10.82
CA ILE A 70 -8.29 1.78 -9.49
C ILE A 70 -7.19 1.37 -8.50
N ALA A 71 -6.79 0.11 -8.51
CA ALA A 71 -5.71 -0.40 -7.65
C ALA A 71 -4.38 0.34 -7.93
N GLU A 72 -4.00 0.48 -9.20
CA GLU A 72 -2.77 1.19 -9.62
C GLU A 72 -2.82 2.68 -9.25
N GLU A 73 -3.97 3.33 -9.37
CA GLU A 73 -4.15 4.72 -8.94
C GLU A 73 -3.99 4.88 -7.42
N ASN A 74 -4.58 3.98 -6.63
CA ASN A 74 -4.44 3.98 -5.17
C ASN A 74 -2.98 3.76 -4.75
N ILE A 75 -2.29 2.78 -5.36
CA ILE A 75 -0.87 2.51 -5.09
C ILE A 75 -0.02 3.72 -5.43
N LYS A 76 -0.26 4.36 -6.60
CA LYS A 76 0.49 5.56 -7.01
C LYS A 76 0.25 6.74 -6.08
N PHE A 77 -0.98 6.93 -5.60
CA PHE A 77 -1.27 7.97 -4.62
C PHE A 77 -0.52 7.72 -3.30
N TYR A 78 -0.52 6.46 -2.84
CA TYR A 78 0.21 6.06 -1.65
C TYR A 78 1.72 6.22 -1.82
N ASP A 79 2.31 5.81 -2.94
CA ASP A 79 3.74 5.97 -3.23
C ASP A 79 4.20 7.42 -3.17
N ASN A 80 3.43 8.34 -3.78
CA ASN A 80 3.70 9.77 -3.68
C ASN A 80 3.63 10.25 -2.23
N THR A 81 2.62 9.80 -1.47
CA THR A 81 2.43 10.17 -0.07
C THR A 81 3.58 9.65 0.80
N LEU A 82 3.99 8.39 0.60
CA LEU A 82 5.13 7.78 1.27
C LEU A 82 6.42 8.53 0.94
N HIS A 83 6.66 8.88 -0.32
CA HIS A 83 7.82 9.66 -0.74
C HIS A 83 7.90 11.03 -0.05
N GLU A 84 6.79 11.76 0.02
CA GLU A 84 6.75 13.06 0.71
C GLU A 84 6.94 12.93 2.23
N LYS A 85 6.38 11.89 2.84
CA LYS A 85 6.55 11.64 4.28
C LYS A 85 7.96 11.17 4.64
N MET A 86 8.59 10.35 3.79
CA MET A 86 9.97 9.91 3.98
C MET A 86 10.98 11.07 3.99
N LYS A 87 10.70 12.21 3.35
CA LYS A 87 11.54 13.41 3.45
C LYS A 87 11.56 14.03 4.86
N GLN A 88 10.58 13.68 5.70
CA GLN A 88 10.49 14.14 7.09
C GLN A 88 11.20 13.17 8.05
N ILE A 89 11.29 11.89 7.64
CA ILE A 89 12.11 10.83 8.28
C ILE A 89 13.58 10.97 7.89
#